data_AF-A0AA46AZU9-F1
#
_entry.id   AF-A0AA46AZU9-F1
#
_cell.length_a   1.000
_cell.length_b   1.000
_cell.length_c   1.000
_cell.angle_alpha   90.00
_cell.angle_beta   90.00
_cell.angle_gamma   90.00
#
_symmetry.space_group_name_H-M   'P 1'
#
loop_
_entity.id
_entity.type
_entity.pdbx_description
1 polymer ?
#
loop_
_entity_poly.entity_id
_entity_poly.type
_entity_poly.pdbx_seq_one_letter_code
_entity_poly.pdbx_strand_id
1 'polypeptide(L)' 'MTTARTPPWKKPNPKGQKTQPLTEAQKAAARQRAEENGRRYPNLVDNMWAAKLPRG' A
#
# COMPACT_ATOMS: atom_id res chain seq x y z
N MET A 1 -16.38 -20.35 -3.59
CA MET A 1 -16.17 -19.98 -2.17
C MET A 1 -15.15 -18.85 -2.09
N THR A 2 -15.57 -17.59 -2.02
CA THR A 2 -14.64 -16.48 -1.74
C THR A 2 -14.21 -16.58 -0.28
N THR A 3 -12.94 -16.94 -0.03
CA THR A 3 -12.39 -16.90 1.33
C THR A 3 -12.55 -15.49 1.89
N ALA A 4 -13.21 -15.36 3.03
CA ALA A 4 -13.37 -14.09 3.73
C ALA A 4 -11.97 -13.54 4.06
N ARG A 5 -11.47 -12.63 3.23
CA ARG A 5 -10.11 -12.12 3.36
C ARG A 5 -10.11 -11.08 4.47
N THR A 6 -9.60 -11.45 5.65
CA THR A 6 -9.44 -10.51 6.77
C THR A 6 -8.74 -9.25 6.26
N PRO A 7 -9.33 -8.06 6.45
CA PRO A 7 -8.74 -6.85 5.94
C PRO A 7 -7.38 -6.59 6.61
N PRO A 8 -6.45 -5.95 5.90
CA PRO A 8 -5.07 -5.81 6.37
C PRO A 8 -4.97 -5.05 7.71
N TRP A 9 -5.85 -4.09 7.98
CA TRP A 9 -5.90 -3.36 9.26
C TRP A 9 -6.42 -4.16 10.46
N LYS A 10 -6.98 -5.36 10.25
CA LYS A 10 -7.34 -6.29 11.33
C LYS A 10 -6.26 -7.36 11.58
N LYS A 11 -5.19 -7.38 10.78
CA LYS A 11 -4.12 -8.36 10.90
C LYS A 11 -2.98 -7.80 11.77
N PRO A 12 -2.39 -8.62 12.66
CA PRO A 12 -1.16 -8.23 13.32
C PRO A 12 -0.02 -8.11 12.29
N ASN A 13 0.92 -7.20 12.54
CA ASN A 13 2.12 -7.07 11.72
C ASN A 13 2.94 -8.38 11.81
N PRO A 14 3.31 -9.02 10.68
CA PRO A 14 4.10 -10.24 10.71
C PRO A 14 5.46 -10.00 11.37
N LYS A 15 5.81 -10.87 12.32
CA LYS A 15 7.09 -10.82 13.04
C LYS A 15 8.21 -11.36 12.15
N GLY A 16 9.41 -10.79 12.27
CA GLY A 16 10.62 -11.29 11.61
C GLY A 16 10.75 -10.95 10.11
N GLN A 17 9.83 -10.18 9.54
CA GLN A 17 9.92 -9.75 8.15
C GLN A 17 10.69 -8.43 8.01
N LYS A 18 11.55 -8.36 6.98
CA LYS A 18 12.25 -7.12 6.64
C LYS A 18 11.28 -6.12 6.02
N THR A 19 11.18 -4.94 6.61
CA THR A 19 10.43 -3.82 6.03
C THR A 19 11.16 -3.31 4.80
N GLN A 20 10.46 -3.21 3.67
CA GLN A 20 10.98 -2.62 2.45
C GLN A 20 10.23 -1.33 2.17
N PRO A 21 10.90 -0.16 2.16
CA PRO A 21 10.24 1.09 1.81
C PRO A 21 9.88 1.12 0.33
N LEU A 22 8.85 1.92 -0.01
CA LEU A 22 8.51 2.23 -1.40
C LEU A 22 9.64 3.02 -2.07
N THR A 23 9.87 2.76 -3.35
CA THR A 23 10.75 3.62 -4.18
C THR A 23 10.11 4.99 -4.40
N GLU A 24 10.90 5.99 -4.80
CA GLU A 24 10.38 7.34 -5.07
C GLU A 24 9.30 7.32 -6.18
N ALA A 25 9.49 6.50 -7.22
CA ALA A 25 8.49 6.31 -8.27
C ALA A 25 7.17 5.73 -7.73
N GLN A 26 7.25 4.74 -6.83
CA GLN A 26 6.07 4.18 -6.18
C GLN A 26 5.37 5.20 -5.26
N LYS A 27 6.13 6.03 -4.53
CA LYS A 27 5.55 7.11 -3.70
C LYS A 27 4.83 8.15 -4.55
N ALA A 28 5.40 8.53 -5.70
CA ALA A 28 4.77 9.45 -6.63
C ALA A 28 3.45 8.89 -7.18
N ALA A 29 3.45 7.62 -7.62
CA ALA A 29 2.24 6.94 -8.08
C ALA A 29 1.16 6.87 -6.98
N ALA A 30 1.55 6.54 -5.73
CA ALA A 30 0.62 6.49 -4.61
C ALA A 30 -0.02 7.86 -4.32
N ARG A 31 0.78 8.93 -4.37
CA ARG A 31 0.32 10.29 -4.14
C ARG A 31 -0.68 10.73 -5.22
N GLN A 32 -0.33 10.53 -6.49
CA GLN A 32 -1.20 10.86 -7.62
C GLN A 32 -2.56 10.16 -7.49
N ARG A 33 -2.54 8.85 -7.24
CA ARG A 33 -3.79 8.08 -7.06
C ARG A 33 -4.61 8.59 -5.88
N ALA A 34 -3.97 8.97 -4.78
CA ALA A 34 -4.66 9.51 -3.62
C ALA A 34 -5.36 10.84 -3.97
N GLU A 35 -4.66 11.75 -4.65
CA GLU A 35 -5.18 13.04 -5.11
C GLU A 35 -6.36 12.87 -6.08
N GLU A 36 -6.23 11.99 -7.09
CA GLU A 36 -7.29 11.67 -8.05
C GLU A 36 -8.57 11.15 -7.38
N ASN A 37 -8.43 10.44 -6.25
CA ASN A 37 -9.55 9.90 -5.49
C ASN A 37 -9.97 10.77 -4.30
N GLY A 38 -9.42 11.99 -4.16
CA GLY A 38 -9.69 12.91 -3.05
C GLY A 38 -9.30 12.38 -1.67
N ARG A 39 -8.35 11.43 -1.61
CA ARG A 39 -7.87 10.82 -0.37
C ARG A 39 -6.64 11.55 0.14
N ARG A 40 -6.56 11.77 1.45
CA ARG A 40 -5.35 12.32 2.07
C ARG A 40 -4.18 11.36 1.90
N TYR A 41 -3.02 11.91 1.53
CA TYR A 41 -1.74 11.22 1.53
C TYR A 41 -0.89 11.63 2.76
N PRO A 42 -0.07 10.75 3.35
CA PRO A 42 0.09 9.32 3.05
C PRO A 42 -1.05 8.44 3.61
N ASN A 43 -1.39 7.36 2.91
CA ASN A 43 -2.41 6.41 3.36
C ASN A 43 -2.07 4.95 2.99
N LEU A 44 -2.65 3.99 3.73
CA LEU A 44 -2.36 2.56 3.56
C LEU A 44 -2.83 2.02 2.20
N VAL A 45 -4.00 2.44 1.73
CA VAL A 45 -4.64 1.85 0.53
C VAL A 45 -3.80 2.13 -0.71
N ASP A 46 -3.40 3.39 -0.90
CA ASP A 46 -2.61 3.82 -2.05
C ASP A 46 -1.16 3.35 -1.93
N ASN A 47 -0.59 3.33 -0.72
CA ASN A 47 0.75 2.75 -0.48
C ASN A 47 0.79 1.24 -0.77
N MET A 48 -0.24 0.47 -0.37
CA MET A 48 -0.33 -0.96 -0.67
C MET A 48 -0.55 -1.25 -2.16
N TRP A 49 -1.24 -0.35 -2.86
CA TRP A 49 -1.38 -0.44 -4.32
C TRP A 49 -0.04 -0.17 -5.00
N ALA A 50 0.66 0.90 -4.62
CA ALA A 50 1.95 1.25 -5.18
C ALA A 50 3.05 0.22 -4.89
N ALA A 51 3.00 -0.45 -3.73
CA ALA A 51 3.91 -1.56 -3.40
C ALA A 51 3.87 -2.73 -4.39
N LYS A 52 2.80 -2.87 -5.16
CA LYS A 52 2.64 -3.91 -6.19
C LYS A 52 3.19 -3.51 -7.55
N LEU A 53 3.48 -2.23 -7.76
CA LEU A 53 4.04 -1.74 -9.02
C LEU A 53 5.50 -2.20 -9.15
N PRO A 54 5.99 -2.39 -10.39
CA PRO A 54 7.41 -2.61 -10.64
C PRO A 54 8.24 -1.51 -9.95
N ARG A 55 9.37 -1.89 -9.35
CA ARG A 55 10.17 -0.95 -8.56
C ARG A 55 10.98 0.05 -9.38
N GLY A 56 11.14 -0.20 -10.69
CA GLY A 56 12.07 0.54 -11.55
C GLY A 56 13.51 0.13 -11.27
#